data_AF-A0A842IIV8-F1
#
_entry.id   AF-A0A842IIV8-F1
#
_cell.length_a   1.000
_cell.length_b   1.000
_cell.length_c   1.000
_cell.angle_alpha   90.00
_cell.angle_beta   90.00
_cell.angle_gamma   90.00
#
_symmetry.space_group_name_H-M   'P 1'
#
loop_
_entity.id
_entity.type
_entity.pdbx_description
1 polymer ?
#
loop_
_entity_poly.entity_id
_entity_poly.type
_entity_poly.pdbx_seq_one_letter_code
_entity_poly.pdbx_strand_id
1 'polypeptide(L)'
;MTHHKKDRIFKGLQTLIAGVCLLAIATGCSNDDSGNGIDGNCVDNFSWFNEVSDEVSALTNAGAAYGQDPTAANCATYEAAAIDYLDALEDALGCVSGTDRDALQDAIAEARADVDGGLCN
;
A
#
# COMPACT_ATOMS: atom_id res chain seq x y z
N MET A 1 5.80 6.71 27.30
CA MET A 1 5.94 7.44 26.03
C MET A 1 5.47 6.52 24.90
N THR A 2 4.16 6.29 24.74
CA THR A 2 3.65 5.25 23.82
C THR A 2 2.43 5.68 23.00
N HIS A 3 1.70 6.73 23.41
CA HIS A 3 0.53 7.17 22.64
C HIS A 3 0.87 7.86 21.31
N HIS A 4 2.03 8.51 21.18
CA HIS A 4 2.34 9.30 19.99
C HIS A 4 2.79 8.50 18.76
N LYS A 5 3.26 7.26 18.92
CA LYS A 5 3.79 6.42 17.83
C LYS A 5 2.66 5.69 17.10
N LYS A 6 1.71 5.13 17.86
CA LYS A 6 0.51 4.45 17.36
C LYS A 6 -0.34 5.35 16.47
N ASP A 7 -0.49 6.62 16.85
CA ASP A 7 -1.21 7.63 16.07
C ASP A 7 -0.52 8.01 14.75
N ARG A 8 0.80 7.82 14.64
CA ARG A 8 1.56 8.11 13.41
C ARG A 8 1.50 6.94 12.45
N ILE A 9 1.62 5.71 12.94
CA ILE A 9 1.53 4.47 12.16
C ILE A 9 0.16 4.35 11.50
N PHE A 10 -0.93 4.52 12.27
CA PHE A 10 -2.29 4.45 11.73
C PHE A 10 -2.57 5.58 10.71
N LYS A 11 -2.03 6.79 10.94
CA LYS A 11 -2.16 7.91 10.01
C LYS A 11 -1.31 7.74 8.76
N GLY A 12 -0.11 7.19 8.86
CA GLY A 12 0.79 6.93 7.73
C GLY A 12 0.18 5.91 6.79
N LEU A 13 -0.26 4.77 7.32
CA LEU A 13 -0.96 3.74 6.55
C LEU A 13 -2.27 4.25 5.95
N GLN A 14 -3.07 4.99 6.71
CA GLN A 14 -4.30 5.61 6.19
C GLN A 14 -4.02 6.66 5.11
N THR A 15 -2.93 7.42 5.22
CA THR A 15 -2.51 8.41 4.21
C THR A 15 -1.97 7.73 2.95
N LEU A 16 -1.28 6.60 3.09
CA LEU A 16 -0.83 5.75 1.96
C LEU A 16 -2.03 5.12 1.22
N ILE A 17 -2.98 4.53 1.95
CA ILE A 17 -4.21 3.95 1.38
C ILE A 17 -5.03 5.04 0.66
N ALA A 18 -5.20 6.22 1.27
CA ALA A 18 -5.92 7.33 0.66
C ALA A 18 -5.16 7.99 -0.50
N GLY A 19 -3.84 8.05 -0.43
CA GLY A 19 -2.97 8.62 -1.46
C GLY A 19 -2.95 7.80 -2.75
N VAL A 20 -2.87 6.47 -2.63
CA VAL A 20 -2.96 5.54 -3.76
C VAL A 20 -4.33 5.63 -4.45
N CYS A 21 -5.43 5.74 -3.69
CA CYS A 21 -6.78 5.94 -4.25
C CYS A 21 -6.93 7.27 -5.01
N LEU A 22 -6.23 8.34 -4.62
CA LEU A 22 -6.28 9.64 -5.31
C LEU A 22 -5.43 9.69 -6.57
N LEU A 23 -4.32 8.93 -6.62
CA LEU A 23 -3.50 8.76 -7.82
C LEU A 23 -4.21 7.94 -8.91
N ALA A 24 -5.13 7.04 -8.53
CA ALA A 24 -5.92 6.23 -9.46
C ALA A 24 -7.00 7.01 -10.25
N ILE A 25 -7.31 8.26 -9.89
CA ILE A 25 -8.34 9.08 -10.57
C ILE A 25 -7.72 9.94 -11.69
N ALA A 26 -6.39 10.06 -11.75
CA ALA A 26 -5.70 10.78 -12.84
C ALA A 26 -5.40 9.91 -14.07
N THR A 27 -5.56 8.59 -13.96
CA THR A 27 -5.43 7.65 -15.08
C THR A 27 -6.73 6.87 -15.25
N GLY A 28 -7.82 7.62 -15.44
CA GLY A 28 -9.06 7.10 -15.97
C GLY A 28 -8.77 6.38 -17.30
N CYS A 29 -8.93 5.06 -17.27
CA CYS A 29 -9.01 4.22 -18.45
C CYS A 29 -10.15 4.73 -19.34
N SER A 30 -9.81 5.50 -20.38
CA SER A 30 -10.68 5.82 -21.50
C SER A 30 -9.81 6.08 -22.72
N ASN A 31 -10.02 5.23 -23.72
CA ASN A 31 -9.41 5.20 -25.03
C ASN A 31 -9.32 6.59 -25.69
N ASP A 32 -8.13 7.20 -25.75
CA ASP A 32 -7.65 7.98 -26.90
C ASP A 32 -6.14 8.25 -26.79
N ASP A 33 -5.51 8.40 -27.95
CA ASP A 33 -4.08 8.41 -28.26
C ASP A 33 -3.27 9.42 -27.42
N SER A 34 -2.33 8.97 -26.59
CA SER A 34 -1.21 9.77 -26.04
C SER A 34 -0.20 8.87 -25.32
N GLY A 35 0.87 8.49 -26.03
CA GLY A 35 1.98 7.76 -25.43
C GLY A 35 2.72 8.59 -24.38
N ASN A 36 2.73 8.11 -23.13
CA ASN A 36 3.84 8.29 -22.19
C ASN A 36 3.75 7.30 -21.01
N GLY A 37 4.52 6.21 -21.04
CA GLY A 37 5.25 5.77 -19.85
C GLY A 37 4.82 4.55 -19.02
N ILE A 38 3.81 3.76 -19.39
CA ILE A 38 3.60 2.45 -18.73
C ILE A 38 4.33 1.39 -19.55
N ASP A 39 5.47 0.91 -19.03
CA ASP A 39 6.23 -0.18 -19.63
C ASP A 39 5.40 -1.48 -19.58
N GLY A 40 5.43 -2.29 -20.65
CA GLY A 40 4.52 -3.42 -20.86
C GLY A 40 4.50 -4.48 -19.74
N ASN A 41 5.48 -4.47 -18.85
CA ASN A 41 5.53 -5.36 -17.70
C ASN A 41 4.40 -5.14 -16.67
N CYS A 42 3.72 -3.99 -16.71
CA CYS A 42 2.70 -3.55 -15.75
C CYS A 42 1.26 -3.89 -16.14
N VAL A 43 1.07 -4.51 -17.30
CA VAL A 43 -0.23 -4.91 -17.84
C VAL A 43 -0.23 -6.35 -18.33
N ASP A 44 0.92 -6.90 -18.77
CA ASP A 44 0.98 -8.21 -19.41
C ASP A 44 1.26 -9.40 -18.45
N ASN A 45 1.90 -9.19 -17.29
CA ASN A 45 2.24 -10.28 -16.34
C ASN A 45 1.91 -9.97 -14.87
N PHE A 46 1.82 -8.70 -14.51
CA PHE A 46 1.45 -8.23 -13.18
C PHE A 46 0.48 -7.07 -13.39
N SER A 47 -0.80 -7.28 -13.11
CA SER A 47 -1.77 -6.20 -13.18
C SER A 47 -1.67 -5.39 -11.89
N TRP A 48 -0.65 -4.53 -11.80
CA TRP A 48 -0.30 -3.84 -10.56
C TRP A 48 -1.48 -3.17 -9.88
N PHE A 49 -2.43 -2.63 -10.67
CA PHE A 49 -3.66 -2.06 -10.14
C PHE A 49 -4.55 -3.09 -9.43
N ASN A 50 -4.77 -4.26 -10.04
CA ASN A 50 -5.59 -5.32 -9.44
C ASN A 50 -4.90 -5.91 -8.21
N GLU A 51 -3.59 -6.19 -8.31
CA GLU A 51 -2.79 -6.78 -7.23
C GLU A 51 -2.75 -5.85 -6.01
N VAL A 52 -2.42 -4.57 -6.22
CA VAL A 52 -2.43 -3.57 -5.14
C VAL A 52 -3.84 -3.37 -4.57
N SER A 53 -4.89 -3.42 -5.40
CA SER A 53 -6.29 -3.29 -4.96
C SER A 53 -6.75 -4.47 -4.09
N ASP A 54 -6.36 -5.68 -4.46
CA ASP A 54 -6.68 -6.91 -3.72
C ASP A 54 -5.98 -6.87 -2.35
N GLU A 55 -4.71 -6.47 -2.31
CA GLU A 55 -3.97 -6.35 -1.05
C GLU A 55 -4.46 -5.20 -0.16
N VAL A 56 -4.88 -4.07 -0.73
CA VAL A 56 -5.51 -2.99 0.07
C VAL A 56 -6.82 -3.48 0.71
N SER A 57 -7.57 -4.32 0.01
CA SER A 57 -8.81 -4.89 0.52
C SER A 57 -8.54 -5.90 1.63
N ALA A 58 -7.53 -6.76 1.45
CA ALA A 58 -7.07 -7.71 2.47
C ALA A 58 -6.58 -6.98 3.73
N LEU A 59 -5.74 -5.95 3.56
CA LEU A 59 -5.24 -5.10 4.64
C LEU A 59 -6.36 -4.41 5.41
N THR A 60 -7.32 -3.81 4.70
CA THR A 60 -8.47 -3.13 5.31
C THR A 60 -9.32 -4.10 6.12
N ASN A 61 -9.58 -5.29 5.58
CA ASN A 61 -10.35 -6.32 6.27
C ASN A 61 -9.61 -6.83 7.52
N ALA A 62 -8.31 -7.09 7.43
CA ALA A 62 -7.50 -7.53 8.56
C ALA A 62 -7.40 -6.45 9.65
N GLY A 63 -7.25 -5.18 9.26
CA GLY A 63 -7.26 -4.04 10.17
C GLY A 63 -8.61 -3.87 10.88
N ALA A 64 -9.72 -4.07 10.17
CA ALA A 64 -11.05 -4.06 10.75
C ALA A 64 -11.25 -5.24 11.74
N ALA A 65 -10.75 -6.43 11.42
CA ALA A 65 -10.80 -7.60 12.29
C ALA A 65 -10.00 -7.39 13.58
N TYR A 66 -8.77 -6.86 13.48
CA TYR A 66 -7.96 -6.51 14.65
C TYR A 66 -8.59 -5.39 15.49
N GLY A 67 -9.16 -4.36 14.83
CA GLY A 67 -9.86 -3.27 15.52
C GLY A 67 -11.11 -3.72 16.28
N GLN A 68 -11.79 -4.77 15.79
CA GLN A 68 -12.94 -5.38 16.47
C GLN A 68 -12.52 -6.35 17.57
N ASP A 69 -11.44 -7.12 17.35
CA ASP A 69 -10.94 -8.12 18.27
C ASP A 69 -9.40 -8.11 18.29
N PRO A 70 -8.78 -7.36 19.23
CA PRO A 70 -7.33 -7.14 19.26
C PRO A 70 -6.57 -8.31 19.89
N THR A 71 -6.70 -9.49 19.28
CA THR A 71 -5.95 -10.70 19.67
C THR A 71 -4.60 -10.76 18.96
N ALA A 72 -3.67 -11.54 19.50
CA ALA A 72 -2.39 -11.81 18.85
C ALA A 72 -2.57 -12.47 17.47
N ALA A 73 -3.61 -13.28 17.28
CA ALA A 73 -3.92 -13.90 16.00
C ALA A 73 -4.37 -12.87 14.96
N ASN A 74 -5.31 -11.99 15.32
CA ASN A 74 -5.77 -10.94 14.40
C ASN A 74 -4.68 -9.90 14.13
N CYS A 75 -3.82 -9.62 15.11
CA CYS A 75 -2.64 -8.80 14.90
C CYS A 75 -1.70 -9.42 13.86
N ALA A 76 -1.34 -10.71 14.00
CA ALA A 76 -0.46 -11.38 13.04
C ALA A 76 -1.05 -11.36 11.62
N THR A 77 -2.36 -11.56 11.49
CA THR A 77 -3.05 -11.43 10.19
C THR A 77 -3.00 -10.00 9.64
N TYR A 78 -3.10 -8.98 10.49
CA TYR A 78 -3.02 -7.59 10.07
C TYR A 78 -1.59 -7.18 9.66
N GLU A 79 -0.58 -7.62 10.41
CA GLU A 79 0.84 -7.42 10.05
C GLU A 79 1.18 -8.12 8.73
N ALA A 80 0.74 -9.37 8.54
CA ALA A 80 0.95 -10.10 7.29
C ALA A 80 0.31 -9.37 6.09
N ALA A 81 -0.95 -8.97 6.20
CA ALA A 81 -1.63 -8.23 5.13
C ALA A 81 -1.00 -6.86 4.85
N ALA A 82 -0.36 -6.23 5.85
CA ALA A 82 0.38 -4.99 5.64
C ALA A 82 1.69 -5.23 4.87
N ILE A 83 2.38 -6.34 5.15
CA ILE A 83 3.57 -6.74 4.40
C ILE A 83 3.20 -7.08 2.96
N ASP A 84 2.16 -7.89 2.75
CA ASP A 84 1.71 -8.30 1.41
C ASP A 84 1.34 -7.07 0.55
N TYR A 85 0.66 -6.07 1.14
CA TYR A 85 0.39 -4.80 0.47
C TYR A 85 1.64 -4.01 0.10
N LEU A 86 2.64 -3.96 0.99
CA LEU A 86 3.91 -3.27 0.73
C LEU A 86 4.75 -3.98 -0.33
N ASP A 87 4.71 -5.32 -0.35
CA ASP A 87 5.36 -6.15 -1.39
C ASP A 87 4.71 -5.87 -2.76
N ALA A 88 3.38 -5.82 -2.85
CA ALA A 88 2.67 -5.49 -4.09
C ALA A 88 2.99 -4.07 -4.60
N LEU A 89 3.16 -3.10 -3.70
CA LEU A 89 3.60 -1.74 -4.06
C LEU A 89 5.06 -1.72 -4.54
N GLU A 90 5.93 -2.54 -3.95
CA GLU A 90 7.34 -2.65 -4.36
C GLU A 90 7.46 -3.27 -5.75
N ASP A 91 6.68 -4.30 -6.05
CA ASP A 91 6.59 -4.90 -7.38
C ASP A 91 6.06 -3.89 -8.43
N ALA A 92 5.17 -2.98 -8.00
CA ALA A 92 4.67 -1.89 -8.82
C ALA A 92 5.69 -0.75 -9.05
N LEU A 93 6.84 -0.69 -8.35
CA LEU A 93 7.86 0.35 -8.58
C LEU A 93 8.42 0.31 -10.01
N GLY A 94 8.39 -0.85 -10.67
CA GLY A 94 8.74 -0.97 -12.08
C GLY A 94 7.77 -0.24 -13.02
N CYS A 95 6.57 0.07 -12.54
CA CYS A 95 5.48 0.72 -13.27
C CYS A 95 5.42 2.23 -13.09
N VAL A 96 6.19 2.75 -12.14
CA VAL A 96 6.28 4.17 -11.83
C VAL A 96 7.67 4.66 -12.24
N SER A 97 7.76 5.83 -12.85
CA SER A 97 9.03 6.39 -13.31
C SER A 97 9.28 7.78 -12.72
N GLY A 98 10.57 8.18 -12.70
CA GLY A 98 10.98 9.49 -12.22
C GLY A 98 10.73 9.69 -10.72
N THR A 99 10.39 10.92 -10.34
CA THR A 99 10.27 11.34 -8.94
C THR A 99 9.17 10.60 -8.17
N ASP A 100 8.12 10.16 -8.86
CA ASP A 100 7.03 9.42 -8.21
C ASP A 100 7.48 8.03 -7.73
N ARG A 101 8.47 7.43 -8.42
CA ARG A 101 9.06 6.15 -8.02
C ARG A 101 9.88 6.31 -6.74
N ASP A 102 10.74 7.33 -6.67
CA ASP A 102 11.57 7.57 -5.49
C ASP A 102 10.70 7.89 -4.27
N ALA A 103 9.67 8.71 -4.45
CA ALA A 103 8.71 9.02 -3.38
C ALA A 103 7.92 7.79 -2.92
N LEU A 104 7.51 6.92 -3.86
CA LEU A 104 6.84 5.66 -3.52
C LEU A 104 7.79 4.70 -2.78
N GLN A 105 9.04 4.58 -3.23
CA GLN A 105 10.04 3.73 -2.59
C GLN A 105 10.35 4.19 -1.15
N ASP A 106 10.49 5.50 -0.92
CA ASP A 106 10.68 6.05 0.42
C ASP A 106 9.46 5.78 1.31
N ALA A 107 8.25 5.93 0.78
CA ALA A 107 7.02 5.65 1.51
C ALA A 107 6.86 4.16 1.87
N ILE A 108 7.24 3.25 0.97
CA ILE A 108 7.28 1.80 1.25
C ILE A 108 8.27 1.51 2.39
N ALA A 109 9.47 2.10 2.33
CA ALA A 109 10.50 1.90 3.36
C ALA A 109 10.07 2.42 4.74
N GLU A 110 9.43 3.59 4.79
CA GLU A 110 8.86 4.13 6.03
C GLU A 110 7.76 3.21 6.60
N ALA A 111 6.83 2.76 5.74
CA ALA A 111 5.74 1.89 6.16
C ALA A 111 6.24 0.52 6.65
N ARG A 112 7.27 -0.06 6.01
CA ARG A 112 7.90 -1.30 6.50
C ARG A 112 8.51 -1.11 7.89
N ALA A 113 9.22 0.00 8.11
CA ALA A 113 9.80 0.32 9.42
C ALA A 113 8.73 0.51 10.50
N ASP A 114 7.55 0.99 10.13
CA ASP A 114 6.40 1.11 11.03
C ASP A 114 5.76 -0.24 11.37
N VAL A 115 5.63 -1.13 10.38
CA VAL A 115 5.15 -2.51 10.60
C VAL A 115 6.11 -3.26 11.53
N ASP A 116 7.40 -3.28 11.21
CA ASP A 116 8.47 -3.88 12.03
C ASP A 116 8.58 -3.22 13.42
N GLY A 117 8.26 -1.93 13.47
CA GLY A 117 8.27 -1.11 14.68
C GLY A 117 7.10 -1.35 15.64
N GLY A 118 6.16 -2.23 15.26
CA GLY A 118 5.02 -2.69 16.04
C GLY A 118 3.68 -2.11 15.57
N LEU A 119 3.16 -2.61 14.45
CA LEU A 119 1.85 -2.20 13.90
C LEU A 119 0.71 -2.33 14.92
N CYS A 120 0.72 -3.41 15.70
CA CYS A 120 -0.33 -3.69 16.68
C CYS A 120 -0.07 -3.16 18.08
N ASN A 121 1.17 -2.74 18.40
CA ASN A 121 1.63 -2.41 19.75
C ASN A 121 1.30 -0.96 20.15
#